data_AF-A0A2W7B6J8-F1
#
_entry.id   AF-A0A2W7B6J8-F1
#
_cell.length_a   1.000
_cell.length_b   1.000
_cell.length_c   1.000
_cell.angle_alpha   90.00
_cell.angle_beta   90.00
_cell.angle_gamma   90.00
#
_symmetry.space_group_name_H-M   'P 1'
#
loop_
_entity.id
_entity.type
_entity.pdbx_description
1 polymer ?
#
loop_
_entity_poly.entity_id
_entity_poly.type
_entity_poly.pdbx_seq_one_letter_code
_entity_poly.pdbx_strand_id
1 'polypeptide(L)'
;MLRLTWTENALEDLDWWQQHDPKMLKRIIQLCLEICKNPMKGVGKPEPLKFDFQGYWSRRINQEHRIIYAFDDKQVTITQCRFHYHK
;
A
#
# COMPACT_ATOMS: atom_id res chain seq x y z
N MET A 1 8.51 -11.27 9.98
CA MET A 1 8.06 -10.24 9.03
C MET A 1 7.59 -10.97 7.79
N LEU A 2 6.41 -10.66 7.28
CA LEU A 2 5.85 -11.28 6.07
C LEU A 2 6.68 -10.90 4.84
N ARG A 3 6.68 -11.75 3.82
CA ARG A 3 7.29 -11.44 2.52
C ARG A 3 6.52 -10.30 1.85
N LEU A 4 7.23 -9.30 1.32
CA LEU A 4 6.60 -8.24 0.54
C LEU A 4 6.58 -8.61 -0.95
N THR A 5 5.41 -8.46 -1.58
CA THR A 5 5.19 -8.67 -3.01
C THR A 5 4.36 -7.51 -3.59
N TRP A 6 4.43 -7.33 -4.90
CA TRP A 6 3.82 -6.21 -5.60
C TRP A 6 3.09 -6.72 -6.84
N THR A 7 1.95 -6.12 -7.16
CA THR A 7 1.32 -6.24 -8.49
C THR A 7 2.00 -5.31 -9.49
N GLU A 8 1.80 -5.55 -10.78
CA GLU A 8 2.32 -4.67 -11.85
C GLU A 8 1.86 -3.22 -11.67
N ASN A 9 0.57 -2.98 -11.42
CA ASN A 9 0.04 -1.63 -11.16
C ASN A 9 0.75 -0.94 -9.99
N ALA A 10 1.03 -1.66 -8.90
CA ALA A 10 1.71 -1.09 -7.75
C ALA A 10 3.20 -0.80 -8.04
N LEU A 11 3.83 -1.55 -8.96
CA LEU A 11 5.19 -1.26 -9.43
C LEU A 11 5.21 0.00 -10.31
N GLU A 12 4.21 0.18 -11.18
CA GLU A 12 4.06 1.42 -11.97
C GLU A 12 3.85 2.65 -11.08
N ASP A 13 3.06 2.52 -10.01
CA ASP A 13 2.91 3.58 -9.01
C ASP A 13 4.25 3.94 -8.34
N LEU A 14 5.04 2.94 -7.97
CA LEU A 14 6.36 3.15 -7.36
C LEU A 14 7.31 3.87 -8.32
N ASP A 15 7.37 3.45 -9.59
CA ASP A 15 8.20 4.07 -10.61
C ASP A 15 7.81 5.54 -10.81
N TRP A 16 6.50 5.82 -10.88
CA TRP A 16 6.01 7.20 -10.95
C TRP A 16 6.44 8.02 -9.75
N TRP A 17 6.28 7.50 -8.52
CA TRP A 17 6.72 8.21 -7.32
C TRP A 17 8.24 8.44 -7.28
N GLN A 18 9.02 7.49 -7.79
CA GLN A 18 10.47 7.64 -7.88
C GLN A 18 10.86 8.85 -8.74
N GLN A 19 10.14 9.05 -9.85
CA GLN A 19 10.43 10.13 -10.80
C GLN A 19 9.86 11.49 -10.37
N HIS A 20 8.74 11.51 -9.63
CA HIS A 20 7.99 12.74 -9.35
C HIS A 20 8.08 13.23 -7.90
N ASP A 21 8.10 12.32 -6.91
CA ASP A 21 8.23 12.69 -5.49
C ASP A 21 8.93 11.58 -4.67
N PRO A 22 10.27 11.64 -4.58
CA PRO A 22 11.05 10.68 -3.80
C PRO A 22 10.73 10.67 -2.30
N LYS A 23 10.17 11.76 -1.74
CA LYS A 23 9.74 11.78 -0.33
C LYS A 23 8.51 10.90 -0.14
N MET A 24 7.57 10.94 -1.09
CA MET A 24 6.41 10.04 -1.08
C MET A 24 6.83 8.59 -1.22
N LEU A 25 7.77 8.29 -2.13
CA LEU A 25 8.34 6.95 -2.27
C LEU A 25 8.90 6.45 -0.93
N LYS A 26 9.73 7.27 -0.25
CA LYS A 26 10.28 6.91 1.06
C LYS A 26 9.18 6.62 2.09
N ARG A 27 8.10 7.41 2.10
CA ARG A 27 6.94 7.19 2.98
C ARG A 27 6.22 5.86 2.67
N ILE A 28 6.06 5.53 1.39
CA ILE A 28 5.45 4.27 0.94
C ILE A 28 6.28 3.08 1.40
N ILE A 29 7.60 3.11 1.22
CA ILE A 29 8.50 2.04 1.66
C ILE A 29 8.43 1.86 3.18
N GLN A 30 8.40 2.94 3.96
CA GLN A 30 8.21 2.87 5.42
C GLN A 30 6.89 2.19 5.80
N LEU A 31 5.79 2.54 5.12
CA LEU A 31 4.50 1.89 5.33
C LEU A 31 4.55 0.40 4.99
N CYS A 32 5.21 0.02 3.88
CA CYS A 32 5.35 -1.39 3.49
C CYS A 32 6.07 -2.22 4.56
N LEU A 33 7.16 -1.68 5.12
CA LEU A 33 7.89 -2.36 6.19
C LEU A 33 7.04 -2.55 7.45
N GLU A 34 6.24 -1.55 7.82
CA GLU A 34 5.32 -1.64 8.95
C GLU A 34 4.15 -2.60 8.70
N ILE A 35 3.61 -2.61 7.48
CA ILE A 35 2.57 -3.57 7.07
C ILE A 35 3.10 -4.99 7.16
N CYS A 36 4.32 -5.28 6.69
CA CYS A 36 4.91 -6.61 6.77
C CYS A 36 5.16 -7.09 8.21
N LYS A 37 5.27 -6.17 9.18
CA LYS A 37 5.36 -6.51 10.61
C LYS A 37 3.99 -6.73 11.23
N ASN A 38 3.05 -5.83 10.97
CA ASN A 38 1.73 -5.81 11.60
C ASN A 38 0.65 -5.38 10.59
N PRO A 39 0.13 -6.29 9.75
CA PRO A 39 -0.76 -5.91 8.65
C PRO A 39 -2.04 -5.20 9.08
N MET A 40 -2.58 -5.51 10.25
CA MET A 40 -3.88 -4.97 10.71
C MET A 40 -3.76 -3.76 11.66
N LYS A 41 -2.54 -3.35 12.05
CA LYS A 41 -2.33 -2.33 13.10
C LYS A 41 -1.19 -1.36 12.75
N GLY A 42 -1.10 -0.26 13.49
CA GLY A 42 0.00 0.70 13.42
C GLY A 42 -0.32 1.95 12.61
N VAL A 43 0.72 2.54 12.03
CA VAL A 43 0.64 3.84 11.36
C VAL A 43 -0.19 3.81 10.08
N GLY A 44 -0.75 4.97 9.71
CA GLY A 44 -1.54 5.13 8.50
C GLY A 44 -3.00 4.72 8.63
N LYS A 45 -3.53 4.52 9.85
CA LYS A 45 -4.94 4.14 10.09
C LYS A 45 -5.39 2.96 9.23
N PRO A 46 -4.94 1.73 9.57
CA PRO A 46 -5.31 0.53 8.82
C PRO A 46 -6.82 0.30 8.88
N GLU A 47 -7.44 0.20 7.71
CA GLU A 47 -8.89 0.04 7.56
C GLU A 47 -9.16 -1.14 6.61
N PRO A 48 -9.93 -2.16 7.01
CA PRO A 48 -10.36 -3.22 6.10
C PRO A 48 -11.37 -2.65 5.09
N LEU A 49 -11.18 -2.99 3.81
CA LEU A 49 -12.11 -2.62 2.75
C LEU A 49 -13.31 -3.56 2.73
N LYS A 50 -14.43 -3.08 2.17
CA LYS A 50 -15.74 -3.76 2.17
C LYS A 50 -16.22 -4.04 0.74
N PHE A 51 -17.28 -4.83 0.63
CA PHE A 51 -17.94 -5.19 -0.63
C PHE A 51 -16.97 -5.86 -1.62
N ASP A 52 -16.85 -5.35 -2.84
CA ASP A 52 -16.02 -5.91 -3.91
C ASP A 52 -14.52 -5.96 -3.55
N PHE A 53 -14.10 -5.22 -2.51
CA PHE A 53 -12.73 -5.19 -2.00
C PHE A 53 -12.56 -5.96 -0.68
N GLN A 54 -13.50 -6.86 -0.34
CA GLN A 54 -13.36 -7.70 0.84
C GLN A 54 -12.06 -8.54 0.77
N GLY A 55 -11.30 -8.53 1.85
CA GLY A 55 -9.96 -9.15 1.91
C GLY A 55 -8.80 -8.18 1.68
N TYR A 56 -9.08 -6.98 1.18
CA TYR A 56 -8.10 -5.90 1.08
C TYR A 56 -8.14 -4.97 2.28
N TRP A 57 -7.01 -4.28 2.47
CA TRP A 57 -6.78 -3.30 3.51
C TRP A 57 -6.22 -2.03 2.90
N SER A 58 -6.57 -0.91 3.52
CA SER A 58 -6.11 0.42 3.14
C SER A 58 -5.35 1.08 4.29
N ARG A 59 -4.28 1.80 3.96
CA ARG A 59 -3.64 2.77 4.87
C ARG A 59 -3.42 4.10 4.16
N ARG A 60 -3.48 5.17 4.93
CA ARG A 60 -3.18 6.54 4.52
C ARG A 60 -1.68 6.73 4.30
N ILE A 61 -1.32 7.06 3.07
CA ILE A 61 0.01 7.57 2.74
C ILE A 61 0.07 9.04 3.16
N ASN A 62 -0.90 9.82 2.65
CA ASN A 62 -1.17 11.21 3.02
C ASN A 62 -2.71 11.43 3.05
N GLN A 63 -3.17 12.67 2.90
CA GLN A 63 -4.61 12.97 2.87
C GLN A 63 -5.31 12.37 1.64
N GLU A 64 -4.63 12.37 0.49
CA GLU A 64 -5.15 11.99 -0.83
C GLU A 64 -4.93 10.51 -1.15
N HIS A 65 -3.70 10.02 -1.05
CA HIS A 65 -3.32 8.70 -1.50
C HIS A 65 -3.44 7.64 -0.39
N ARG A 66 -3.73 6.42 -0.84
CA ARG A 66 -3.80 5.22 -0.01
C ARG A 66 -2.88 4.15 -0.56
N ILE A 67 -2.31 3.37 0.34
CA ILE A 67 -1.71 2.08 -0.01
C ILE A 67 -2.78 1.01 0.21
N ILE A 68 -3.03 0.22 -0.83
CA ILE A 68 -3.98 -0.89 -0.82
C ILE A 68 -3.19 -2.19 -0.87
N TYR A 69 -3.53 -3.13 0.01
CA TYR A 69 -2.83 -4.39 0.13
C TYR A 69 -3.73 -5.53 0.60
N ALA A 70 -3.34 -6.76 0.28
CA ALA A 70 -3.87 -7.98 0.88
C ALA A 70 -2.73 -8.73 1.57
N PHE A 71 -3.06 -9.65 2.47
CA PHE A 71 -2.05 -10.46 3.13
C PHE A 71 -2.61 -11.82 3.57
N ASP A 72 -1.69 -12.77 3.74
CA ASP A 72 -1.93 -14.08 4.34
C ASP A 72 -0.82 -14.38 5.38
N ASP A 73 -0.72 -15.63 5.83
CA ASP A 73 0.26 -16.06 6.82
C ASP A 73 1.72 -16.00 6.34
N LYS A 74 1.95 -15.80 5.03
CA LYS A 74 3.28 -15.84 4.40
C LYS A 74 3.70 -14.49 3.83
N GLN A 75 2.77 -13.74 3.23
CA GLN A 75 3.10 -12.55 2.46
C GLN A 75 2.08 -11.42 2.57
N VAL A 76 2.56 -10.22 2.25
CA VAL A 76 1.79 -9.02 1.96
C VAL A 76 1.94 -8.74 0.47
N THR A 77 0.83 -8.46 -0.20
CA THR A 77 0.80 -8.07 -1.61
C THR A 77 0.27 -6.65 -1.72
N ILE A 78 1.08 -5.71 -2.19
CA ILE A 78 0.65 -4.34 -2.46
C ILE A 78 0.01 -4.29 -3.86
N THR A 79 -1.22 -3.78 -3.93
CA THR A 79 -1.98 -3.68 -5.18
C THR A 79 -2.03 -2.28 -5.75
N GLN A 80 -1.88 -1.26 -4.92
CA GLN A 80 -1.90 0.15 -5.33
C GLN A 80 -1.20 1.01 -4.28
N CYS A 81 -0.46 2.04 -4.70
CA CYS A 81 0.12 3.02 -3.79
C CYS A 81 0.09 4.46 -4.32
N ARG A 82 -0.71 4.72 -5.36
CA ARG A 82 -1.10 6.05 -5.81
C ARG A 82 -2.59 6.10 -6.08
N PHE A 83 -3.24 7.22 -5.78
CA PHE A 83 -4.61 7.42 -6.24
C PHE A 83 -4.57 7.76 -7.74
N HIS A 84 -5.35 7.03 -8.55
CA HIS A 84 -5.59 7.40 -9.93
C HIS A 84 -6.93 8.12 -9.97
N TYR A 85 -6.92 9.42 -10.29
CA TYR A 85 -8.16 10.06 -10.72
C TYR A 85 -8.63 9.31 -11.97
N HIS A 86 -9.85 8.78 -11.93
CA HIS A 86 -10.47 8.25 -13.15
C HIS A 86 -10.41 9.33 -14.23
N LYS A 87 -9.91 8.94 -15.41
CA LYS A 87 -10.09 9.73 -16.63
C LYS A 87 -11.57 9.81 -16.98
#